data_AF-A0A371G7D4-F1
#
_entry.id   AF-A0A371G7D4-F1
#
_cell.length_a   1.000
_cell.length_b   1.000
_cell.length_c   1.000
_cell.angle_alpha   90.00
_cell.angle_beta   90.00
_cell.angle_gamma   90.00
#
_symmetry.space_group_name_H-M   'P 1'
#
loop_
_entity.id
_entity.type
_entity.pdbx_description
1 polymer ?
#
loop_
_entity_poly.entity_id
_entity_poly.type
_entity_poly.pdbx_seq_one_letter_code
_entity_poly.pdbx_strand_id
1 'polypeptide(L)' 'MTRKHTTSLIISLGYSFSLSWIRKSPGEEAELLHHILSLGTFERVAPQWMKEDIMFSPSMCPIFFER' A
#
# COMPACT_ATOMS: atom_id res chain seq x y z
N MET A 1 -18.62 11.56 -2.33
CA MET A 1 -17.75 10.36 -2.22
C MET A 1 -16.47 10.77 -1.52
N THR A 2 -16.36 10.55 -0.22
CA THR A 2 -15.23 11.02 0.59
C THR A 2 -14.15 9.94 0.64
N ARG A 3 -13.06 10.16 -0.11
CA ARG A 3 -11.86 9.31 -0.11
C ARG A 3 -11.15 9.54 1.22
N LYS A 4 -11.16 8.55 2.13
CA LYS A 4 -10.37 8.63 3.37
C LYS A 4 -8.95 8.21 3.02
N HIS A 5 -8.07 9.19 2.86
CA HIS A 5 -6.63 8.97 2.71
C HIS A 5 -6.01 8.92 4.10
N THR A 6 -5.41 7.78 4.45
CA THR A 6 -4.57 7.65 5.64
C THR A 6 -3.14 7.48 5.17
N THR A 7 -2.32 8.49 5.39
CA THR A 7 -0.88 8.45 5.08
C THR A 7 -0.14 8.05 6.35
N SER A 8 0.63 6.96 6.30
CA SER A 8 1.58 6.60 7.35
C SER A 8 3.00 6.84 6.86
N LEU A 9 3.83 7.49 7.68
CA LEU A 9 5.22 7.82 7.39
C LEU A 9 6.14 7.12 8.39
N ILE A 10 7.08 6.30 7.91
CA ILE A 10 8.12 5.69 8.75
C ILE A 10 9.37 6.58 8.65
N ILE A 11 9.78 7.21 9.75
CA ILE A 11 10.66 8.40 9.75
C ILE A 11 12.17 8.06 9.65
N SER A 12 12.61 6.79 9.61
CA SER A 12 14.06 6.49 9.72
C SER A 12 14.81 6.10 8.44
N LEU A 13 14.16 5.76 7.31
CA LEU A 13 14.84 5.16 6.14
C LEU A 13 14.41 5.73 4.77
N GLY A 14 13.55 6.76 4.76
CA GLY A 14 13.02 7.35 3.53
C GLY A 14 12.01 6.47 2.78
N TYR A 15 11.66 5.31 3.33
CA TYR A 15 10.55 4.48 2.85
C TYR A 15 9.22 5.10 3.23
N SER A 16 8.35 5.34 2.25
CA SER A 16 7.03 5.90 2.45
C SER A 16 6.03 5.38 1.42
N PHE A 17 4.80 5.17 1.87
CA PHE A 17 3.71 4.67 1.04
C PHE A 17 2.37 5.25 1.50
N SER A 18 1.35 5.09 0.67
CA SER A 18 -0.04 5.36 1.03
C SER A 18 -0.88 4.10 0.89
N LEU A 19 -1.90 3.99 1.74
CA LEU A 19 -2.86 2.91 1.70
C LEU A 19 -4.26 3.52 1.58
N SER A 20 -4.99 3.13 0.54
CA SER A 20 -6.30 3.70 0.24
C SER A 20 -7.35 2.61 0.06
N TRP A 21 -8.53 2.84 0.64
CA TRP A 21 -9.68 1.97 0.43
C TRP A 21 -10.33 2.23 -0.93
N ILE A 22 -10.39 1.20 -1.75
CA ILE A 22 -11.10 1.19 -3.02
C ILE A 22 -12.45 0.52 -2.79
N ARG A 23 -13.51 1.33 -2.80
CA ARG A 23 -14.88 0.83 -2.75
C ARG A 23 -15.26 0.29 -4.12
N LYS A 24 -15.79 -0.92 -4.13
CA LYS A 24 -16.32 -1.57 -5.33
C LYS A 24 -17.84 -1.44 -5.42
N SER A 25 -18.43 -2.11 -6.39
CA SER A 25 -19.88 -2.16 -6.57
C SER A 25 -20.57 -2.72 -5.31
N PRO A 26 -21.85 -2.39 -5.07
CA PRO A 26 -22.58 -2.93 -3.93
C PRO A 26 -22.62 -4.47 -3.97
N GLY A 27 -22.10 -5.11 -2.91
CA GLY A 27 -21.99 -6.58 -2.82
C GLY A 27 -20.59 -7.12 -3.10
N GLU A 28 -19.67 -6.30 -3.58
CA GLU A 28 -18.25 -6.66 -3.71
C GLU A 28 -17.44 -6.23 -2.47
N GLU A 29 -16.48 -7.06 -2.10
CA GLU A 29 -15.53 -6.71 -1.04
C GLU A 29 -14.67 -5.51 -1.44
N ALA A 30 -14.43 -4.60 -0.49
CA ALA A 30 -13.53 -3.49 -0.69
C ALA A 30 -12.09 -3.99 -0.84
N GLU A 31 -11.30 -3.31 -1.66
CA GLU A 31 -9.87 -3.57 -1.82
C GLU A 31 -9.04 -2.45 -1.20
N LEU A 32 -7.79 -2.78 -0.90
CA LEU A 32 -6.76 -1.82 -0.52
C LEU A 32 -5.83 -1.61 -1.71
N LEU A 33 -5.57 -0.34 -2.02
CA LEU A 33 -4.49 0.07 -2.91
C LEU A 33 -3.30 0.50 -2.05
N HIS A 34 -2.21 -0.23 -2.14
CA HIS A 34 -0.90 0.19 -1.69
C HIS A 34 -0.18 0.90 -2.84
N HIS A 35 0.31 2.10 -2.55
CA HIS A 35 1.02 2.95 -3.50
C HIS A 35 2.31 3.45 -2.87
N ILE A 36 3.44 3.16 -3.50
CA ILE A 36 4.75 3.62 -3.02
C ILE A 36 4.97 5.08 -3.37
N LEU A 37 5.38 5.84 -2.36
CA LEU A 37 5.78 7.24 -2.50
C LEU A 37 7.30 7.36 -2.62
N SER A 38 8.04 6.56 -1.85
CA SER A 38 9.50 6.49 -1.90
C SER A 38 9.97 5.16 -1.32
N LEU A 39 10.96 4.53 -1.95
CA LEU A 39 11.63 3.36 -1.38
C LEU A 39 12.78 3.75 -0.45
N GLY A 40 13.19 5.02 -0.46
CA GLY A 40 14.33 5.51 0.31
C GLY A 40 15.58 4.69 0.05
N THR A 41 16.24 4.24 1.11
CA THR A 41 17.46 3.43 0.99
C THR A 41 17.25 2.05 0.36
N PHE A 42 15.99 1.60 0.20
CA PHE A 42 15.66 0.29 -0.34
C PHE A 42 15.60 0.24 -1.87
N GLU A 43 15.70 1.35 -2.62
CA GLU A 43 15.53 1.37 -4.09
C GLU A 43 16.29 0.28 -4.84
N ARG A 44 17.52 0.00 -4.41
CA ARG A 44 18.43 -0.96 -5.07
C ARG A 44 18.20 -2.42 -4.68
N VAL A 45 17.56 -2.66 -3.54
CA VAL A 45 17.36 -4.01 -2.97
C VAL A 45 15.89 -4.42 -2.92
N ALA A 46 14.97 -3.47 -3.11
CA ALA A 46 13.55 -3.73 -3.12
C ALA A 46 13.22 -4.69 -4.28
N PRO A 47 12.56 -5.84 -4.01
CA PRO A 47 11.97 -6.66 -5.04
C PRO A 47 11.00 -5.85 -5.90
N GLN A 48 10.84 -6.29 -7.15
CA GLN A 48 10.07 -5.59 -8.17
C GLN A 48 8.63 -5.29 -7.71
N TRP A 49 7.99 -6.24 -7.03
CA TRP A 49 6.62 -6.07 -6.54
C TRP A 49 6.48 -4.88 -5.58
N MET A 50 7.49 -4.60 -4.73
CA MET A 50 7.43 -3.46 -3.82
C MET A 50 7.51 -2.12 -4.55
N LYS A 51 7.91 -2.09 -5.83
CA LYS A 51 8.06 -0.85 -6.59
C LYS A 51 6.78 -0.48 -7.35
N GLU A 52 5.77 -1.34 -7.32
CA GLU A 52 4.55 -1.23 -8.10
C GLU A 52 3.36 -0.92 -7.19
N ASP A 53 2.31 -0.38 -7.79
CA ASP A 53 1.03 -0.20 -7.12
C ASP A 53 0.32 -1.56 -7.02
N ILE A 54 0.00 -1.96 -5.79
CA ILE A 54 -0.60 -3.28 -5.54
C ILE A 54 -1.99 -3.10 -4.95
N MET A 55 -2.95 -3.79 -5.58
CA MET A 55 -4.30 -3.94 -5.05
C MET A 55 -4.47 -5.30 -4.40
N PHE A 56 -5.00 -5.34 -3.18
CA PHE A 56 -5.21 -6.59 -2.46
C PHE A 56 -6.44 -6.52 -1.54
N SER A 57 -7.00 -7.68 -1.19
CA SER A 57 -8.07 -7.76 -0.18
C SER A 57 -7.52 -7.40 1.20
N PRO A 58 -8.26 -6.67 2.05
CA PRO A 58 -7.84 -6.33 3.41
C PRO A 58 -7.34 -7.51 4.26
N SER A 59 -7.84 -8.73 4.00
CA SER A 59 -7.40 -9.95 4.67
C SER A 59 -5.94 -10.34 4.37
N MET A 60 -5.40 -9.87 3.24
CA MET A 60 -4.00 -10.12 2.82
C MET A 60 -3.00 -9.12 3.41
N CYS A 61 -3.48 -8.08 4.12
CA CYS A 61 -2.64 -7.02 4.69
C CYS A 61 -1.49 -7.54 5.57
N PRO A 62 -1.70 -8.51 6.49
CA PRO A 62 -0.60 -9.06 7.29
C PRO A 62 0.49 -9.70 6.42
N ILE A 63 0.09 -10.49 5.42
CA ILE A 63 1.01 -11.19 4.52
C ILE A 63 1.81 -10.19 3.66
N PHE A 64 1.17 -9.09 3.26
CA PHE A 64 1.80 -8.06 2.44
C PHE A 64 2.94 -7.34 3.18
N PHE A 65 2.80 -7.07 4.48
CA PHE A 65 3.80 -6.36 5.27
C PHE A 65 4.82 -7.27 5.98
N GLU A 66 4.59 -8.58 6.02
CA GLU A 66 5.58 -9.56 6.49
C GLU A 66 6.65 -9.92 5.43
N ARG A 67 6.37 -9.65 4.15
CA ARG A 67 7.22 -9.94 2.99
C ARG A 67 8.18 -8.80 2.68
#